data_AF-A0A836VGS5-F1
#
_entry.id   AF-A0A836VGS5-F1
#
_cell.length_a   1.000
_cell.length_b   1.000
_cell.length_c   1.000
_cell.angle_alpha   90.00
_cell.angle_beta   90.00
_cell.angle_gamma   90.00
#
_symmetry.space_group_name_H-M   'P 1'
#
loop_
_entity.id
_entity.type
_entity.pdbx_description
1 polymer ?
#
loop_
_entity_poly.entity_id
_entity_poly.type
_entity_poly.pdbx_seq_one_letter_code
_entity_poly.pdbx_strand_id
1 'polypeptide(L)'
;MSKVKNPKLAKQGKLSYEWARSHMQILDNTINRLKKSKPLKGITLGFCLHITKETSVLLVGAKELGANVACCGGNPLTTQDDIAAFLASQGIHTYCWAGQSPKEYDWCIEQVLNHKPQILTDDGSDM
;
A
#
# COMPACT_ATOMS: atom_id res chain seq x y z
N MET A 1 -6.85 -13.00 1.26
CA MET A 1 -5.46 -13.11 0.77
C MET A 1 -5.27 -12.04 -0.30
N SER A 2 -4.11 -11.35 -0.34
CA SER A 2 -3.83 -10.30 -1.34
C SER A 2 -3.96 -10.82 -2.78
N LYS A 3 -4.30 -9.95 -3.74
CA LYS A 3 -4.33 -10.27 -5.17
C LYS A 3 -3.48 -9.26 -5.94
N VAL A 4 -2.40 -9.75 -6.54
CA VAL A 4 -1.42 -8.98 -7.31
C VAL A 4 -1.08 -9.75 -8.58
N LYS A 5 -0.54 -9.07 -9.60
CA LYS A 5 -0.25 -9.69 -10.90
C LYS A 5 0.75 -10.84 -10.83
N ASN A 6 1.87 -10.62 -10.15
CA ASN A 6 2.95 -11.60 -10.06
C ASN A 6 3.74 -11.44 -8.76
N PRO A 7 3.51 -12.31 -7.76
CA PRO A 7 4.24 -12.27 -6.48
C PRO A 7 5.77 -12.41 -6.61
N LYS A 8 6.28 -12.99 -7.70
CA LYS A 8 7.73 -13.18 -7.91
C LYS A 8 8.50 -11.86 -8.09
N LEU A 9 7.80 -10.75 -8.36
CA LEU A 9 8.41 -9.43 -8.52
C LEU A 9 8.78 -8.75 -7.19
N ALA A 10 8.44 -9.33 -6.04
CA ALA A 10 8.65 -8.72 -4.73
C ALA A 10 10.11 -8.34 -4.44
N LYS A 11 11.10 -9.10 -4.96
CA LYS A 11 12.52 -8.75 -4.80
C LYS A 11 12.87 -7.46 -5.54
N GLN A 12 12.33 -7.27 -6.74
CA GLN A 12 12.53 -6.03 -7.51
C GLN A 12 11.85 -4.86 -6.81
N GLY A 13 10.60 -5.04 -6.38
CA GLY A 13 9.86 -3.99 -5.66
C GLY A 13 10.53 -3.59 -4.35
N LYS A 14 11.19 -4.53 -3.64
CA LYS A 14 11.99 -4.22 -2.46
C LYS A 14 13.12 -3.24 -2.76
N LEU A 15 13.86 -3.43 -3.86
CA LEU A 15 14.93 -2.51 -4.27
C LEU A 15 14.38 -1.12 -4.59
N SER A 16 13.25 -1.05 -5.31
CA SER A 16 12.55 0.20 -5.62
C SER A 16 12.09 0.93 -4.36
N TYR A 17 11.55 0.20 -3.38
CA TYR A 17 11.16 0.72 -2.06
C TYR A 17 12.35 1.23 -1.25
N GLU A 18 13.45 0.48 -1.17
CA GLU A 18 14.66 0.89 -0.45
C GLU A 18 15.26 2.17 -1.05
N TRP A 19 15.26 2.28 -2.37
CA TRP A 19 15.63 3.50 -3.06
C TRP A 19 14.69 4.65 -2.68
N ALA A 20 13.36 4.47 -2.79
CA ALA A 20 12.41 5.53 -2.45
C ALA A 20 12.53 5.98 -0.97
N ARG A 21 12.64 5.03 -0.03
CA ARG A 21 12.76 5.30 1.40
C ARG A 21 14.01 6.13 1.72
N SER A 22 15.15 5.85 1.07
CA SER A 22 16.37 6.65 1.27
C SER A 22 16.28 8.08 0.72
N HIS A 23 15.33 8.35 -0.18
CA HIS A 23 15.09 9.68 -0.76
C HIS A 23 13.89 10.42 -0.13
N MET A 24 13.09 9.76 0.71
CA MET A 24 11.93 10.35 1.40
C MET A 24 12.24 10.63 2.88
N GLN A 25 13.30 11.40 3.14
CA GLN A 25 13.89 11.57 4.47
C GLN A 25 12.91 12.08 5.53
N ILE A 26 11.99 12.99 5.19
CA ILE A 26 11.01 13.52 6.13
C ILE A 26 10.09 12.40 6.65
N LEU A 27 9.60 11.56 5.73
CA LEU A 27 8.72 10.46 6.06
C LEU A 27 9.47 9.37 6.82
N ASP A 28 10.66 8.98 6.36
CA ASP A 28 11.48 7.98 7.05
C ASP A 28 11.86 8.40 8.48
N ASN A 29 12.31 9.65 8.66
CA ASN A 29 12.64 10.18 9.99
C ASN A 29 11.41 10.20 10.91
N THR A 30 10.24 10.53 10.37
CA THR A 30 8.98 10.52 11.12
C THR A 30 8.61 9.10 11.55
N ILE A 31 8.69 8.13 10.64
CA ILE A 31 8.44 6.70 10.93
C ILE A 31 9.43 6.22 12.00
N ASN A 32 10.72 6.48 11.84
CA ASN A 32 11.76 6.04 12.76
C ASN A 32 11.59 6.62 14.17
N ARG A 33 11.15 7.88 14.28
CA ARG A 33 10.87 8.54 15.55
C ARG A 33 9.65 7.93 16.26
N LEU A 34 8.61 7.56 15.52
CA LEU A 34 7.31 7.17 16.09
C LEU A 34 7.10 5.63 16.16
N LYS A 35 7.88 4.82 15.45
CA LYS A 35 7.65 3.36 15.37
C LYS A 35 7.75 2.64 16.72
N LYS A 36 8.45 3.19 17.71
CA LYS A 36 8.54 2.62 19.06
C LYS A 36 7.23 2.76 19.85
N SER A 37 6.54 3.90 19.72
CA SER A 37 5.28 4.14 20.42
C SER A 37 4.07 3.50 19.72
N LYS A 38 4.22 3.07 18.46
CA LYS A 38 3.18 2.42 17.65
C LYS A 38 1.84 3.20 17.70
N PRO A 39 1.83 4.49 17.30
CA PRO A 39 0.66 5.35 17.49
C PRO A 39 -0.59 4.90 16.71
N LEU A 40 -0.43 4.04 15.70
CA LEU A 40 -1.53 3.53 14.88
C LEU A 40 -1.95 2.11 15.28
N LYS A 41 -1.47 1.60 16.42
CA LYS A 41 -1.79 0.26 16.90
C LYS A 41 -3.30 0.05 17.01
N GLY A 42 -3.81 -0.98 16.33
CA GLY A 42 -5.23 -1.36 16.35
C GLY A 42 -6.11 -0.55 15.40
N ILE A 43 -5.54 0.42 14.67
CA ILE A 43 -6.24 1.16 13.63
C ILE A 43 -6.08 0.42 12.30
N THR A 44 -7.19 0.17 11.60
CA THR A 44 -7.16 -0.31 10.21
C THR A 44 -7.25 0.87 9.26
N LEU A 45 -6.30 0.96 8.34
CA LEU A 45 -6.23 2.00 7.31
C LEU A 45 -6.53 1.38 5.94
N GLY A 46 -7.40 2.04 5.19
CA GLY A 46 -7.69 1.74 3.80
C GLY A 46 -7.07 2.80 2.89
N PHE A 47 -6.29 2.36 1.89
CA PHE A 47 -5.65 3.25 0.93
C PHE A 47 -6.16 2.97 -0.49
N CYS A 48 -6.67 4.01 -1.15
CA CYS A 48 -6.96 4.03 -2.59
C CYS A 48 -6.03 5.05 -3.23
N LEU A 49 -4.85 4.62 -3.69
CA LEU A 49 -3.80 5.55 -4.15
C LEU A 49 -3.10 4.97 -5.36
N HIS A 50 -2.37 5.79 -6.10
CA HIS A 50 -1.39 5.30 -7.07
C HIS A 50 -0.36 4.38 -6.38
N ILE A 51 -0.28 3.12 -6.78
CA ILE A 51 0.63 2.14 -6.16
C ILE A 51 2.00 2.24 -6.83
N THR A 52 2.85 3.09 -6.27
CA THR A 52 4.22 3.36 -6.71
C THR A 52 5.23 3.15 -5.58
N LYS A 53 6.53 3.22 -5.91
CA LYS A 53 7.61 3.10 -4.91
C LYS A 53 7.48 4.11 -3.77
N GLU A 54 7.00 5.33 -4.03
CA GLU A 54 6.77 6.36 -3.02
C GLU A 54 5.62 5.96 -2.07
N THR A 55 4.48 5.54 -2.62
CA THR A 55 3.34 5.03 -1.84
C THR A 55 3.74 3.82 -1.00
N SER A 56 4.67 2.99 -1.47
CA SER A 56 5.16 1.87 -0.68
C SER A 56 5.87 2.29 0.61
N VAL A 57 6.54 3.44 0.62
CA VAL A 57 7.15 4.00 1.84
C VAL A 57 6.08 4.42 2.84
N LEU A 58 5.00 5.05 2.37
CA LEU A 58 3.86 5.43 3.20
C LEU A 58 3.18 4.21 3.83
N LEU A 59 2.83 3.20 3.04
CA LEU A 59 2.07 2.03 3.48
C LEU A 59 2.90 1.13 4.42
N VAL A 60 4.17 0.88 4.10
CA VAL A 60 5.07 0.15 5.00
C VAL A 60 5.31 0.95 6.28
N GLY A 61 5.45 2.27 6.17
CA GLY A 61 5.54 3.18 7.31
C GLY A 61 4.32 3.09 8.23
N ALA A 62 3.11 3.15 7.69
CA ALA A 62 1.88 3.02 8.47
C ALA A 62 1.82 1.68 9.24
N LYS A 63 2.23 0.59 8.60
CA LYS A 63 2.38 -0.72 9.26
C LYS A 63 3.47 -0.70 10.33
N GLU A 64 4.62 -0.08 10.08
CA GLU A 64 5.68 0.12 11.08
C GLU A 64 5.20 0.96 12.28
N LEU A 65 4.24 1.86 12.08
CA LEU A 65 3.59 2.64 13.13
C LEU A 65 2.45 1.87 13.84
N GLY A 66 2.17 0.63 13.45
CA GLY A 66 1.27 -0.29 14.14
C GLY A 66 -0.10 -0.49 13.48
N ALA A 67 -0.35 0.13 12.33
CA ALA A 67 -1.63 -0.01 11.63
C ALA A 67 -1.80 -1.41 10.99
N ASN A 68 -3.05 -1.85 10.88
CA ASN A 68 -3.44 -2.84 9.89
C ASN A 68 -3.67 -2.10 8.57
N VAL A 69 -3.11 -2.57 7.46
CA VAL A 69 -3.12 -1.82 6.19
C VAL A 69 -3.73 -2.67 5.09
N ALA A 70 -4.73 -2.11 4.41
CA ALA A 70 -5.27 -2.61 3.16
C ALA A 70 -5.18 -1.53 2.07
N CYS A 71 -4.85 -1.92 0.85
CA CYS A 71 -4.71 -0.99 -0.26
C CYS A 71 -5.16 -1.54 -1.61
N CYS A 72 -5.60 -0.62 -2.46
CA CYS A 72 -5.84 -0.81 -3.89
C CYS A 72 -5.26 0.37 -4.69
N GLY A 73 -5.29 0.26 -6.01
CA GLY A 73 -4.91 1.35 -6.91
C GLY A 73 -6.00 2.42 -6.94
N GLY A 74 -5.63 3.70 -7.03
CA GLY A 74 -6.52 4.83 -7.36
C GLY A 74 -6.61 5.12 -8.86
N ASN A 75 -5.92 4.32 -9.69
CA ASN A 75 -6.09 4.33 -11.14
C ASN A 75 -5.63 2.98 -11.74
N PRO A 76 -6.45 2.33 -12.59
CA PRO A 76 -6.17 1.01 -13.18
C PRO A 76 -4.83 0.87 -13.92
N LEU A 77 -4.25 1.97 -14.41
CA LEU A 77 -3.05 1.97 -15.25
C LEU A 77 -1.76 2.31 -14.51
N THR A 78 -1.85 2.75 -13.25
CA THR A 78 -0.72 3.39 -12.55
C THR A 78 0.01 2.48 -11.57
N THR A 79 -0.54 1.29 -11.30
CA THR A 79 0.08 0.33 -10.40
C THR A 79 1.43 -0.15 -10.95
N GLN A 80 2.47 -0.04 -10.13
CA GLN A 80 3.75 -0.70 -10.36
C GLN A 80 3.66 -2.13 -9.80
N ASP A 81 3.62 -3.13 -10.69
CA ASP A 81 3.35 -4.53 -10.32
C ASP A 81 4.41 -5.13 -9.37
N ASP A 82 5.66 -4.66 -9.46
CA ASP A 82 6.75 -5.05 -8.54
C ASP A 82 6.53 -4.49 -7.14
N ILE A 83 6.05 -3.26 -7.02
CA ILE A 83 5.67 -2.64 -5.75
C ILE A 83 4.47 -3.33 -5.13
N ALA A 84 3.42 -3.62 -5.92
CA ALA A 84 2.27 -4.36 -5.42
C ALA A 84 2.68 -5.73 -4.86
N ALA A 85 3.55 -6.45 -5.58
CA ALA A 85 4.12 -7.71 -5.11
C ALA A 85 4.96 -7.55 -3.83
N PHE A 86 5.76 -6.49 -3.74
CA PHE A 86 6.53 -6.18 -2.54
C PHE A 86 5.63 -5.91 -1.33
N LEU A 87 4.62 -5.03 -1.46
CA LEU A 87 3.67 -4.74 -0.38
C LEU A 87 2.96 -6.00 0.13
N ALA A 88 2.49 -6.85 -0.79
CA ALA A 88 1.89 -8.12 -0.43
C ALA A 88 2.88 -9.03 0.33
N SER A 89 4.16 -9.08 -0.08
CA SER A 89 5.21 -9.84 0.63
C SER A 89 5.52 -9.31 2.02
N GLN A 90 5.30 -8.00 2.25
CA GLN A 90 5.42 -7.39 3.58
C GLN A 90 4.19 -7.66 4.46
N GLY A 91 3.20 -8.43 3.99
CA GLY A 91 1.98 -8.74 4.72
C GLY A 91 1.03 -7.54 4.82
N ILE A 92 1.01 -6.68 3.82
CA ILE A 92 -0.04 -5.66 3.61
C ILE A 92 -1.12 -6.29 2.72
N HIS A 93 -2.39 -6.02 3.00
CA HIS A 93 -3.49 -6.52 2.19
C HIS A 93 -3.57 -5.72 0.89
N THR A 94 -3.03 -6.26 -0.20
CA THR A 94 -2.84 -5.52 -1.46
C THR A 94 -3.72 -6.10 -2.56
N TYR A 95 -4.54 -5.26 -3.18
CA TYR A 95 -5.49 -5.62 -4.22
C TYR A 95 -5.33 -4.66 -5.40
N CYS A 96 -4.35 -4.92 -6.25
CA CYS A 96 -4.08 -4.07 -7.42
C CYS A 96 -3.09 -4.73 -8.38
N TRP A 97 -3.20 -4.37 -9.65
CA TRP A 97 -2.22 -4.67 -10.71
C TRP A 97 -2.37 -3.67 -11.85
N ALA A 98 -1.35 -3.55 -12.70
CA ALA A 98 -1.43 -2.70 -13.89
C ALA A 98 -2.35 -3.31 -14.95
N GLY A 99 -3.27 -2.49 -15.48
CA GLY A 99 -4.17 -2.85 -16.57
C GLY A 99 -5.45 -3.54 -16.11
N GLN A 100 -5.98 -3.17 -14.94
CA GLN A 100 -7.27 -3.67 -14.47
C GLN A 100 -8.41 -3.26 -15.40
N SER A 101 -9.35 -4.18 -15.65
CA SER A 101 -10.67 -3.81 -16.17
C SER A 101 -11.47 -3.03 -15.10
N PRO A 102 -12.52 -2.27 -15.47
CA PRO A 102 -13.35 -1.55 -14.51
C PRO A 102 -13.91 -2.45 -13.40
N LYS A 103 -14.40 -3.65 -13.76
CA LYS A 103 -14.91 -4.62 -12.76
C LYS A 103 -13.84 -5.12 -11.79
N GLU A 104 -12.61 -5.28 -12.27
CA GLU A 104 -11.51 -5.70 -11.40
C GLU A 104 -11.04 -4.57 -10.49
N TYR A 105 -11.10 -3.33 -10.97
CA TYR A 105 -10.82 -2.13 -10.20
C TYR A 105 -11.83 -1.97 -9.05
N ASP A 106 -13.13 -2.00 -9.36
CA ASP A 106 -14.21 -1.93 -8.36
C ASP A 106 -14.09 -3.06 -7.33
N TRP A 107 -13.83 -4.29 -7.79
CA TRP A 107 -13.61 -5.43 -6.90
C TRP A 107 -12.43 -5.20 -5.95
N CYS A 108 -11.37 -4.54 -6.39
CA CYS A 108 -10.23 -4.22 -5.52
C CYS A 108 -10.59 -3.20 -4.44
N ILE A 109 -11.38 -2.18 -4.76
CA ILE A 109 -11.91 -1.22 -3.78
C ILE A 109 -12.76 -1.95 -2.74
N GLU A 110 -13.69 -2.81 -3.18
CA GLU A 110 -14.51 -3.63 -2.29
C GLU A 110 -13.65 -4.51 -1.36
N GLN A 111 -12.55 -5.08 -1.85
CA GLN A 111 -11.64 -5.86 -1.00
C GLN A 111 -10.99 -5.02 0.10
N VAL A 112 -10.63 -3.76 -0.17
CA VAL A 112 -10.11 -2.85 0.86
C VAL A 112 -11.20 -2.52 1.88
N LEU A 113 -12.41 -2.17 1.43
CA LEU A 113 -13.54 -1.85 2.29
C LEU A 113 -13.97 -3.02 3.19
N ASN A 114 -13.82 -4.26 2.72
CA ASN A 114 -14.10 -5.47 3.50
C ASN A 114 -13.21 -5.62 4.74
N HIS A 115 -12.06 -4.93 4.80
CA HIS A 115 -11.24 -4.84 6.02
C HIS A 115 -11.78 -3.85 7.05
N LYS A 116 -12.91 -3.18 6.77
CA LYS A 116 -13.57 -2.19 7.63
C LYS A 116 -12.60 -1.12 8.13
N PRO A 117 -11.93 -0.38 7.22
CA PRO A 117 -10.97 0.63 7.61
C PRO A 117 -11.64 1.72 8.46
N GLN A 118 -10.98 2.14 9.53
CA GLN A 118 -11.45 3.25 10.37
C GLN A 118 -11.05 4.61 9.78
N ILE A 119 -10.00 4.65 8.94
CA ILE A 119 -9.54 5.84 8.24
C ILE A 119 -9.27 5.44 6.79
N LEU A 120 -9.79 6.24 5.87
CA LEU A 120 -9.53 6.15 4.44
C LEU A 120 -8.54 7.22 4.00
N THR A 121 -7.68 6.88 3.05
CA THR A 121 -6.84 7.84 2.33
C THR A 121 -7.00 7.55 0.85
N ASP A 122 -7.52 8.54 0.13
CA ASP A 122 -7.97 8.38 -1.25
C ASP A 122 -7.43 9.52 -2.12
N ASP A 123 -7.15 9.19 -3.38
CA ASP A 123 -6.71 10.08 -4.45
C ASP A 123 -7.57 9.78 -5.69
N GLY A 124 -8.67 10.51 -5.82
CA GLY A 124 -9.70 10.28 -6.83
C GLY A 124 -11.13 10.30 -6.28
N SER A 125 -11.30 10.02 -4.97
CA SER A 125 -12.61 9.89 -4.30
C SER A 125 -13.47 8.74 -4.86
N ASP A 126 -12.81 7.63 -5.23
CA ASP A 126 -13.46 6.41 -5.71
C ASP A 126 -13.88 5.46 -4.57
N MET A 127 -13.38 5.67 -3.34
CA MET A 127 -13.53 4.77 -2.18
C MET A 127 -14.48 5.29 -1.09
#